data_AF-A0A833TV80-F1
#
_entry.id   AF-A0A833TV80-F1
#
_cell.length_a   1.000
_cell.length_b   1.000
_cell.length_c   1.000
_cell.angle_alpha   90.00
_cell.angle_beta   90.00
_cell.angle_gamma   90.00
#
_symmetry.space_group_name_H-M   'P 1'
#
loop_
_entity.id
_entity.type
_entity.pdbx_description
1 polymer ?
#
loop_
_entity_poly.entity_id
_entity_poly.type
_entity_poly.pdbx_seq_one_letter_code
_entity_poly.pdbx_strand_id
1 'polypeptide(L)'
;MDNTFFFSSTPFDFDGIQGSFGSLEGFEKAKQDHLFNFESGEGSPISTRYGFHHGDRGNRGTHFLKDQLQHQQPKSGYQTFDEFHFNPVFPPTKTIRESTGLVHLPTRVSEILENDNQFPHPSSLAFLELLQDDGSGFQRLQGENSEKLSEISAETRALSRKLSTEEIIRVAGARYVQLSTQMYNYNYHMPMHPFGFALSGLSDDEKKDVELAHYLLSVAEKVGYQQYDRASRLLLRCDWISSPRGSPVQRVVFHFAEALRERIQNESGRVRVTGFEQNNAHLGSNSALLKFYQQLPFPQIALFTGIQAIVENVELKRKVHLIDIEIRSGVHWSLLMQALAERRDFPIELLKITAIGLGSICNESIEKTGKRLAIVAESLNLPFTFKSVLLSDMKDIKEELFEIEDEEEVIIFAPLVLRTMISRPNCIENFMSVIRNLSPSIMVVFEVEANHNSPSFVNRFIEALFFYCAYFDSLETCMKQYDEERMRTEAFLGEHIRNLVAEEGRGSTNRNVTMDVWRAFFLRFKMVEIGLSESSLRQASLVVERFSCTNYCTLDKNGKSLLVGWKGTPLHSLSVWKFN
;
A
#
# COMPACT_ATOMS: atom_id res chain seq x y z
N MET A 1 -3.24 -11.39 -37.14
CA MET A 1 -1.80 -11.08 -37.06
C MET A 1 -1.70 -10.31 -35.79
N ASP A 2 -1.35 -11.02 -34.72
CA ASP A 2 -1.73 -10.56 -33.40
C ASP A 2 -0.49 -9.88 -32.82
N ASN A 3 -0.47 -8.55 -32.86
CA ASN A 3 0.58 -7.69 -32.29
C ASN A 3 0.46 -7.68 -30.76
N THR A 4 0.46 -8.86 -30.14
CA THR A 4 0.50 -8.99 -28.69
C THR A 4 1.93 -8.72 -28.20
N PHE A 5 2.22 -7.46 -27.89
CA PHE A 5 3.46 -7.08 -27.23
C PHE A 5 3.52 -7.74 -25.84
N PHE A 6 4.47 -8.65 -25.67
CA PHE A 6 4.85 -9.17 -24.35
C PHE A 6 6.25 -8.65 -24.05
N PHE A 7 6.42 -7.91 -22.94
CA PHE A 7 7.73 -7.40 -22.50
C PHE A 7 8.78 -8.52 -22.52
N SER A 8 9.78 -8.35 -23.39
CA SER A 8 10.77 -9.38 -23.72
C SER A 8 11.69 -9.71 -22.55
N SER A 9 12.15 -10.96 -22.48
CA SER A 9 12.99 -11.49 -21.41
C SER A 9 14.49 -11.42 -21.76
N THR A 10 15.00 -10.23 -22.04
CA THR A 10 16.46 -9.96 -22.16
C THR A 10 16.93 -9.11 -20.98
N PRO A 11 18.01 -9.49 -20.28
CA PRO A 11 18.61 -8.62 -19.25
C PRO A 11 19.06 -7.30 -19.88
N PHE A 12 18.85 -6.19 -19.18
CA PHE A 12 19.40 -4.89 -19.57
C PHE A 12 20.75 -4.73 -18.87
N ASP A 13 21.83 -4.74 -19.65
CA ASP A 13 23.20 -4.56 -19.16
C ASP A 13 23.54 -3.06 -19.10
N PHE A 14 23.84 -2.56 -17.89
CA PHE A 14 24.18 -1.16 -17.64
C PHE A 14 25.69 -0.91 -17.52
N ASP A 15 26.56 -1.94 -17.56
CA ASP A 15 28.01 -1.78 -17.42
C ASP A 15 28.66 -1.08 -18.64
N GLY A 16 27.91 -0.88 -19.72
CA GLY A 16 28.34 -0.18 -20.94
C GLY A 16 28.58 1.33 -20.79
N ILE A 17 28.18 1.97 -19.68
CA ILE A 17 28.37 3.43 -19.46
C ILE A 17 29.49 3.70 -18.43
N GLN A 18 30.64 3.04 -18.59
CA GLN A 18 31.93 3.53 -18.07
C GLN A 18 32.78 4.17 -19.18
N GLY A 19 32.20 5.18 -19.82
CA GLY A 19 32.90 6.04 -20.78
C GLY A 19 33.87 7.02 -20.10
N SER A 20 35.10 6.57 -19.83
CA SER A 20 36.32 7.39 -19.76
C SER A 20 36.18 8.87 -19.33
N PHE A 21 36.19 9.13 -18.01
CA PHE A 21 36.59 10.46 -17.53
C PHE A 21 38.10 10.63 -17.68
N GLY A 22 38.52 11.11 -18.85
CA GLY A 22 39.90 11.51 -19.11
C GLY A 22 40.33 12.67 -18.20
N SER A 23 41.53 12.60 -17.65
CA SER A 23 42.10 13.66 -16.81
C SER A 23 42.33 14.94 -17.62
N LEU A 24 41.86 16.08 -17.11
CA LEU A 24 42.34 17.39 -17.54
C LEU A 24 42.93 18.15 -16.34
N GLU A 25 44.24 17.97 -16.12
CA GLU A 25 45.04 18.94 -15.38
C GLU A 25 45.34 20.14 -16.28
N GLY A 26 45.30 21.37 -15.74
CA GLY A 26 46.03 22.49 -16.33
C GLY A 26 45.43 23.89 -16.18
N PHE A 27 46.14 24.72 -15.39
CA PHE A 27 46.24 26.20 -15.51
C PHE A 27 44.97 27.05 -15.22
N GLU A 28 45.02 28.23 -14.55
CA GLU A 28 46.12 28.94 -13.88
C GLU A 28 45.61 29.90 -12.75
N LYS A 29 46.53 30.65 -12.11
CA LYS A 29 46.37 31.49 -10.91
C LYS A 29 45.80 32.90 -11.14
N ALA A 30 45.05 33.40 -10.14
CA ALA A 30 45.12 34.78 -9.59
C ALA A 30 44.51 34.76 -8.16
N LYS A 31 45.16 35.26 -7.08
CA LYS A 31 45.35 36.67 -6.64
C LYS A 31 44.03 37.48 -6.49
N GLN A 32 43.79 38.30 -5.45
CA GLN A 32 44.39 38.46 -4.10
C GLN A 32 43.51 39.45 -3.28
N ASP A 33 43.66 39.44 -1.94
CA ASP A 33 43.44 40.57 -0.99
C ASP A 33 42.02 41.06 -0.56
N HIS A 34 42.04 41.74 0.61
CA HIS A 34 41.00 42.47 1.36
C HIS A 34 40.03 41.61 2.20
N LEU A 35 40.17 41.41 3.53
CA LEU A 35 40.61 42.22 4.69
C LEU A 35 39.53 43.19 5.21
N PHE A 36 38.89 42.86 6.35
CA PHE A 36 38.53 43.79 7.44
C PHE A 36 38.15 43.03 8.75
N ASN A 37 38.67 43.53 9.88
CA ASN A 37 38.37 43.09 11.26
C ASN A 37 37.22 43.89 11.88
N PHE A 38 36.63 43.39 12.99
CA PHE A 38 36.43 44.04 14.31
C PHE A 38 35.59 43.05 15.17
N GLU A 39 36.14 42.40 16.21
CA GLU A 39 36.19 42.87 17.62
C GLU A 39 34.81 43.32 18.15
N SER A 40 34.07 42.50 18.92
CA SER A 40 34.24 42.06 20.33
C SER A 40 33.61 43.02 21.36
N GLY A 41 32.74 42.48 22.24
CA GLY A 41 32.15 43.22 23.37
C GLY A 41 31.50 42.28 24.38
N GLU A 42 31.96 42.32 25.64
CA GLU A 42 31.53 41.45 26.74
C GLU A 42 30.22 41.92 27.41
N GLY A 43 29.54 41.02 28.13
CA GLY A 43 28.39 41.39 28.97
C GLY A 43 27.72 40.22 29.71
N SER A 44 28.09 40.02 30.97
CA SER A 44 27.38 39.20 31.98
C SER A 44 27.34 40.00 33.31
N PRO A 45 26.78 39.56 34.47
CA PRO A 45 26.21 38.24 34.84
C PRO A 45 24.93 38.31 35.75
N ILE A 46 24.65 37.23 36.52
CA ILE A 46 23.75 37.14 37.73
C ILE A 46 22.24 36.98 37.38
N SER A 47 21.39 36.09 37.95
CA SER A 47 21.38 35.23 39.18
C SER A 47 20.44 33.98 38.98
N THR A 48 20.25 32.95 39.85
CA THR A 48 21.02 32.27 40.93
C THR A 48 20.11 31.21 41.65
N ARG A 49 20.60 29.96 41.86
CA ARG A 49 20.02 28.83 42.69
C ARG A 49 18.78 28.11 42.11
N TYR A 50 18.59 26.79 42.26
CA TYR A 50 18.83 25.92 43.43
C TYR A 50 19.48 24.56 43.10
N GLY A 51 20.12 23.93 44.09
CA GLY A 51 20.55 22.52 44.04
C GLY A 51 20.99 22.00 45.42
N PHE A 52 21.01 20.66 45.59
CA PHE A 52 21.63 19.88 46.67
C PHE A 52 21.88 18.46 46.08
N HIS A 53 23.11 17.95 45.97
CA HIS A 53 23.91 17.23 47.00
C HIS A 53 23.33 15.84 47.40
N HIS A 54 24.11 14.78 47.62
CA HIS A 54 25.50 14.40 47.24
C HIS A 54 25.67 12.90 47.60
N GLY A 55 26.51 12.14 46.91
CA GLY A 55 26.87 10.77 47.32
C GLY A 55 28.08 10.25 46.54
N ASP A 56 29.24 10.15 47.20
CA ASP A 56 30.55 9.91 46.59
C ASP A 56 31.26 8.67 47.19
N ARG A 57 32.32 8.20 46.50
CA ARG A 57 33.26 7.06 46.71
C ARG A 57 33.12 5.98 45.62
N GLY A 58 34.20 5.57 44.93
CA GLY A 58 35.55 6.14 44.92
C GLY A 58 36.58 5.30 44.16
N ASN A 59 37.35 5.96 43.28
CA ASN A 59 38.68 5.63 42.76
C ASN A 59 39.17 4.16 42.69
N ARG A 60 39.40 3.69 41.45
CA ARG A 60 40.77 3.36 40.99
C ARG A 60 40.84 3.27 39.46
N GLY A 61 41.71 4.05 38.83
CA GLY A 61 42.07 3.89 37.43
C GLY A 61 43.58 3.69 37.28
N THR A 62 43.99 3.06 36.17
CA THR A 62 45.13 3.41 35.30
C THR A 62 45.32 2.30 34.26
N HIS A 63 45.22 2.62 32.96
CA HIS A 63 46.38 2.50 32.03
C HIS A 63 46.02 2.95 30.59
N PHE A 64 46.47 4.17 30.27
CA PHE A 64 46.99 4.66 28.99
C PHE A 64 46.47 4.11 27.64
N LEU A 65 45.84 5.02 26.88
CA LEU A 65 45.85 5.02 25.42
C LEU A 65 47.24 5.34 24.87
N LYS A 66 47.46 4.97 23.60
CA LYS A 66 48.43 5.60 22.71
C LYS A 66 47.84 5.75 21.30
N ASP A 67 47.85 6.98 20.79
CA ASP A 67 47.85 7.46 19.39
C ASP A 67 47.07 6.64 18.32
N GLN A 68 46.19 7.23 17.50
CA GLN A 68 46.47 8.40 16.66
C GLN A 68 45.23 9.23 16.31
N LEU A 69 45.44 10.55 16.20
CA LEU A 69 44.55 11.52 15.56
C LEU A 69 44.83 11.61 14.06
N GLN A 70 43.80 11.66 13.20
CA GLN A 70 43.79 12.59 12.06
C GLN A 70 42.38 12.78 11.44
N HIS A 71 42.06 14.05 11.19
CA HIS A 71 41.04 14.61 10.29
C HIS A 71 39.65 13.93 10.16
N GLN A 72 38.68 14.44 10.93
CA GLN A 72 37.28 14.48 10.50
C GLN A 72 37.01 15.76 9.71
N GLN A 73 36.70 15.63 8.41
CA GLN A 73 35.81 16.55 7.71
C GLN A 73 34.38 15.99 7.77
N PRO A 74 33.33 16.84 7.76
CA PRO A 74 31.95 16.37 7.78
C PRO A 74 31.60 15.74 6.42
N LYS A 75 31.49 14.40 6.37
CA LYS A 75 30.91 13.71 5.22
C LYS A 75 29.41 14.01 5.16
N SER A 76 28.97 14.63 4.06
CA SER A 76 27.55 14.89 3.80
C SER A 76 26.78 13.57 3.60
N GLY A 77 25.67 13.41 4.31
CA GLY A 77 24.83 12.21 4.27
C GLY A 77 23.93 12.11 3.04
N TYR A 78 24.51 12.15 1.84
CA TYR A 78 23.77 12.05 0.56
C TYR A 78 24.44 11.07 -0.42
N GLN A 79 24.38 9.78 -0.11
CA GLN A 79 24.68 8.69 -1.06
C GLN A 79 23.80 7.46 -0.76
N THR A 80 22.70 7.30 -1.50
CA THR A 80 22.19 6.02 -2.07
C THR A 80 20.83 6.24 -2.75
N PHE A 81 20.86 6.45 -4.07
CA PHE A 81 19.69 6.26 -4.95
C PHE A 81 20.04 5.48 -6.23
N ASP A 82 21.24 4.89 -6.27
CA ASP A 82 21.89 4.39 -7.48
C ASP A 82 21.55 2.92 -7.82
N GLU A 83 20.88 2.19 -6.95
CA GLU A 83 20.54 0.76 -7.14
C GLU A 83 19.06 0.54 -7.50
N PHE A 84 18.62 1.07 -8.64
CA PHE A 84 17.41 0.60 -9.33
C PHE A 84 17.76 -0.52 -10.34
N HIS A 85 18.27 -1.65 -9.84
CA HIS A 85 18.48 -2.84 -10.66
C HIS A 85 17.16 -3.60 -10.86
N PHE A 86 16.50 -3.36 -11.99
CA PHE A 86 15.53 -4.31 -12.56
C PHE A 86 16.32 -5.48 -13.18
N ASN A 87 16.37 -6.63 -12.50
CA ASN A 87 16.90 -7.88 -13.06
C ASN A 87 15.76 -8.87 -13.38
N PRO A 88 15.09 -8.76 -14.54
CA PRO A 88 14.15 -9.77 -15.01
C PRO A 88 14.91 -10.96 -15.63
N VAL A 89 15.27 -11.95 -14.80
CA VAL A 89 15.84 -13.22 -15.28
C VAL A 89 14.79 -14.31 -15.17
N PHE A 90 14.39 -14.90 -16.31
CA PHE A 90 13.42 -16.00 -16.37
C PHE A 90 14.05 -17.29 -16.90
N PRO A 91 13.67 -18.47 -16.34
CA PRO A 91 14.04 -19.76 -16.89
C PRO A 91 13.20 -20.13 -18.13
N PRO A 92 13.67 -21.04 -18.99
CA PRO A 92 12.98 -21.40 -20.23
C PRO A 92 11.69 -22.20 -20.01
N THR A 93 10.75 -22.02 -20.93
CA THR A 93 9.39 -22.54 -20.92
C THR A 93 9.26 -24.06 -21.05
N LYS A 94 8.19 -24.62 -20.48
CA LYS A 94 7.59 -25.90 -20.91
C LYS A 94 6.15 -25.68 -21.35
N THR A 95 5.82 -26.17 -22.54
CA THR A 95 4.51 -26.07 -23.17
C THR A 95 3.56 -27.15 -22.64
N ILE A 96 2.39 -26.78 -22.10
CA ILE A 96 1.26 -27.70 -21.85
C ILE A 96 -0.05 -27.03 -22.30
N ARG A 97 -0.99 -27.86 -22.75
CA ARG A 97 -2.19 -27.52 -23.53
C ARG A 97 -3.32 -26.81 -22.75
N GLU A 98 -4.14 -26.14 -23.55
CA GLU A 98 -5.47 -25.61 -23.26
C GLU A 98 -6.40 -26.61 -22.55
N SER A 99 -7.29 -26.09 -21.71
CA SER A 99 -8.62 -26.66 -21.52
C SER A 99 -9.63 -25.54 -21.22
N THR A 100 -10.71 -25.51 -21.98
CA THR A 100 -11.83 -24.57 -21.82
C THR A 100 -12.88 -25.14 -20.88
N GLY A 101 -13.51 -24.29 -20.07
CA GLY A 101 -14.51 -24.71 -19.08
C GLY A 101 -15.29 -23.54 -18.48
N LEU A 102 -16.20 -22.96 -19.26
CA LEU A 102 -17.17 -21.99 -18.75
C LEU A 102 -18.27 -22.71 -17.95
N VAL A 103 -18.61 -22.23 -16.75
CA VAL A 103 -19.84 -22.60 -16.05
C VAL A 103 -20.52 -21.34 -15.53
N HIS A 104 -21.72 -21.04 -16.05
CA HIS A 104 -22.60 -20.02 -15.50
C HIS A 104 -23.32 -20.54 -14.24
N LEU A 105 -23.48 -19.70 -13.23
CA LEU A 105 -24.52 -19.84 -12.20
C LEU A 105 -25.47 -18.62 -12.21
N PRO A 106 -26.74 -18.79 -11.78
CA PRO A 106 -27.78 -17.79 -11.97
C PRO A 106 -27.90 -16.79 -10.81
N THR A 107 -28.24 -15.55 -11.16
CA THR A 107 -28.67 -14.51 -10.23
C THR A 107 -29.96 -14.92 -9.50
N ARG A 108 -30.02 -14.77 -8.17
CA ARG A 108 -31.26 -14.92 -7.42
C ARG A 108 -31.46 -13.79 -6.42
N VAL A 109 -32.32 -12.84 -6.80
CA VAL A 109 -32.88 -11.85 -5.86
C VAL A 109 -33.71 -12.59 -4.82
N SER A 110 -33.60 -12.20 -3.55
CA SER A 110 -34.47 -12.66 -2.46
C SER A 110 -35.02 -11.45 -1.72
N GLU A 111 -36.34 -11.41 -1.57
CA GLU A 111 -37.07 -10.28 -0.98
C GLU A 111 -36.91 -10.24 0.54
N ILE A 112 -36.91 -9.04 1.11
CA ILE A 112 -36.81 -8.81 2.55
C ILE A 112 -38.18 -9.07 3.18
N LEU A 113 -38.24 -9.97 4.17
CA LEU A 113 -39.38 -10.14 5.06
C LEU A 113 -39.09 -9.50 6.42
N GLU A 114 -39.86 -8.47 6.76
CA GLU A 114 -39.82 -7.81 8.06
C GLU A 114 -40.57 -8.63 9.12
N ASN A 115 -39.86 -9.09 10.16
CA ASN A 115 -40.20 -8.94 11.59
C ASN A 115 -39.33 -9.84 12.47
N ASP A 116 -38.52 -9.25 13.34
CA ASP A 116 -38.86 -9.22 14.78
C ASP A 116 -37.98 -8.24 15.57
N ASN A 117 -38.54 -7.63 16.61
CA ASN A 117 -37.92 -6.51 17.31
C ASN A 117 -36.87 -6.95 18.37
N GLN A 118 -35.60 -7.10 17.96
CA GLN A 118 -34.42 -6.89 18.83
C GLN A 118 -33.12 -6.88 18.00
N PHE A 119 -32.55 -5.69 17.78
CA PHE A 119 -31.33 -5.55 16.97
C PHE A 119 -30.07 -6.04 17.71
N PRO A 120 -29.24 -6.90 17.11
CA PRO A 120 -27.91 -7.20 17.63
C PRO A 120 -26.99 -5.96 17.55
N HIS A 121 -25.90 -5.96 18.30
CA HIS A 121 -24.99 -4.81 18.36
C HIS A 121 -24.41 -4.43 16.98
N PRO A 122 -24.20 -3.13 16.68
CA PRO A 122 -23.56 -2.68 15.44
C PRO A 122 -22.19 -3.33 15.18
N SER A 123 -21.41 -3.59 16.24
CA SER A 123 -20.14 -4.32 16.13
C SER A 123 -20.30 -5.76 15.68
N SER A 124 -21.40 -6.42 16.08
CA SER A 124 -21.71 -7.78 15.71
C SER A 124 -22.34 -7.87 14.31
N LEU A 125 -23.12 -6.86 13.91
CA LEU A 125 -23.66 -6.73 12.55
C LEU A 125 -22.55 -6.57 11.51
N ALA A 126 -21.62 -5.62 11.71
CA ALA A 126 -20.49 -5.41 10.79
C ALA A 126 -19.64 -6.68 10.61
N PHE A 127 -19.48 -7.48 11.67
CA PHE A 127 -18.83 -8.79 11.58
C PHE A 127 -19.67 -9.82 10.84
N LEU A 128 -20.98 -9.88 11.07
CA LEU A 128 -21.86 -10.84 10.41
C LEU A 128 -21.96 -10.56 8.91
N GLU A 129 -22.01 -9.30 8.49
CA GLU A 129 -21.95 -8.88 7.09
C GLU A 129 -20.66 -9.42 6.41
N LEU A 130 -19.48 -9.12 6.98
CA LEU A 130 -18.18 -9.58 6.45
C LEU A 130 -17.95 -11.09 6.55
N LEU A 131 -18.66 -11.80 7.45
CA LEU A 131 -18.66 -13.27 7.50
C LEU A 131 -19.63 -13.91 6.49
N GLN A 132 -20.63 -13.16 6.00
CA GLN A 132 -21.61 -13.63 5.01
C GLN A 132 -21.15 -13.42 3.57
N ASP A 133 -20.45 -12.31 3.28
CA ASP A 133 -20.05 -11.93 1.92
C ASP A 133 -19.05 -12.92 1.28
N ASP A 134 -18.37 -13.71 2.11
CA ASP A 134 -17.27 -14.61 1.70
C ASP A 134 -17.60 -16.10 1.97
N GLY A 135 -18.81 -16.51 1.58
CA GLY A 135 -19.42 -17.81 1.91
C GLY A 135 -18.67 -19.07 1.44
N SER A 136 -17.52 -18.94 0.76
CA SER A 136 -16.66 -20.06 0.38
C SER A 136 -15.82 -20.62 1.54
N GLY A 137 -15.48 -19.80 2.54
CA GLY A 137 -14.58 -20.20 3.64
C GLY A 137 -15.20 -21.18 4.63
N PHE A 138 -16.49 -21.03 4.93
CA PHE A 138 -17.16 -21.82 5.98
C PHE A 138 -17.41 -23.29 5.61
N GLN A 139 -17.52 -23.62 4.32
CA GLN A 139 -17.75 -25.01 3.87
C GLN A 139 -16.58 -25.96 4.19
N ARG A 140 -15.39 -25.45 4.55
CA ARG A 140 -14.25 -26.29 4.98
C ARG A 140 -14.24 -26.64 6.47
N LEU A 141 -15.11 -26.06 7.29
CA LEU A 141 -15.29 -26.41 8.70
C LEU A 141 -16.56 -27.25 8.93
N GLN A 142 -17.48 -27.30 7.96
CA GLN A 142 -18.60 -28.23 7.96
C GLN A 142 -18.21 -29.49 7.19
N GLY A 143 -18.06 -30.60 7.91
CA GLY A 143 -17.75 -31.90 7.31
C GLY A 143 -18.96 -32.49 6.58
N GLU A 144 -19.06 -32.25 5.28
CA GLU A 144 -19.82 -33.09 4.34
C GLU A 144 -18.82 -33.96 3.55
N ASN A 145 -18.98 -35.28 3.41
CA ASN A 145 -20.17 -36.11 3.55
C ASN A 145 -19.94 -37.32 4.48
N SER A 146 -20.99 -37.70 5.21
CA SER A 146 -21.11 -39.05 5.76
C SER A 146 -21.28 -40.08 4.63
N GLU A 147 -20.78 -41.30 4.83
CA GLU A 147 -21.00 -42.49 3.98
C GLU A 147 -20.47 -42.48 2.52
N LYS A 148 -19.13 -42.44 2.38
CA LYS A 148 -18.36 -43.46 1.62
C LYS A 148 -16.86 -43.15 1.62
N LEU A 149 -16.08 -43.98 2.33
CA LEU A 149 -14.70 -44.38 2.03
C LEU A 149 -14.15 -45.18 3.23
N SER A 150 -14.65 -46.40 3.41
CA SER A 150 -13.89 -47.42 4.13
C SER A 150 -12.70 -47.86 3.27
N GLU A 151 -11.52 -47.95 3.88
CA GLU A 151 -10.32 -48.61 3.34
C GLU A 151 -9.57 -47.90 2.17
N ILE A 152 -8.96 -46.75 2.43
CA ILE A 152 -7.61 -46.45 1.89
C ILE A 152 -6.68 -45.97 3.03
N SER A 153 -5.65 -46.79 3.29
CA SER A 153 -4.43 -46.61 4.10
C SER A 153 -4.23 -45.39 5.01
N ALA A 154 -3.85 -45.67 6.27
CA ALA A 154 -3.58 -44.71 7.35
C ALA A 154 -2.26 -43.89 7.25
N GLU A 155 -1.89 -43.42 6.06
CA GLU A 155 -0.66 -42.62 5.83
C GLU A 155 -0.90 -41.12 5.58
N THR A 156 -2.15 -40.65 5.65
CA THR A 156 -2.49 -39.21 5.57
C THR A 156 -3.00 -38.68 6.91
N ARG A 157 -2.19 -38.83 7.97
CA ARG A 157 -2.42 -38.06 9.21
C ARG A 157 -2.18 -36.58 8.91
N ALA A 158 -3.24 -35.80 9.02
CA ALA A 158 -3.32 -34.41 8.58
C ALA A 158 -2.10 -33.57 9.01
N LEU A 159 -1.38 -33.03 8.02
CA LEU A 159 -0.67 -31.77 8.18
C LEU A 159 -1.72 -30.70 8.44
N SER A 160 -1.89 -30.29 9.70
CA SER A 160 -2.74 -29.16 10.07
C SER A 160 -2.19 -27.91 9.39
N ARG A 161 -2.86 -27.48 8.32
CA ARG A 161 -2.53 -26.24 7.61
C ARG A 161 -2.76 -25.08 8.58
N LYS A 162 -1.67 -24.43 9.01
CA LYS A 162 -1.71 -23.24 9.87
C LYS A 162 -2.65 -22.20 9.25
N LEU A 163 -3.54 -21.64 10.08
CA LEU A 163 -4.47 -20.61 9.66
C LEU A 163 -3.74 -19.32 9.23
N SER A 164 -4.38 -18.62 8.29
CA SER A 164 -4.06 -17.26 7.88
C SER A 164 -4.36 -16.27 9.01
N THR A 165 -3.72 -15.09 8.99
CA THR A 165 -4.04 -14.01 9.94
C THR A 165 -5.52 -13.66 9.86
N GLU A 166 -6.04 -13.57 8.64
CA GLU A 166 -7.45 -13.26 8.35
C GLU A 166 -8.40 -14.35 8.90
N GLU A 167 -8.09 -15.63 8.69
CA GLU A 167 -8.84 -16.79 9.21
C GLU A 167 -8.88 -16.76 10.75
N ILE A 168 -7.76 -16.41 11.42
CA ILE A 168 -7.72 -16.20 12.87
C ILE A 168 -8.64 -15.04 13.30
N ILE A 169 -8.65 -13.91 12.59
CA ILE A 169 -9.57 -12.81 12.89
C ILE A 169 -11.03 -13.23 12.68
N ARG A 170 -11.35 -14.02 11.63
CA ARG A 170 -12.71 -14.56 11.42
C ARG A 170 -13.16 -15.45 12.59
N VAL A 171 -12.30 -16.34 13.08
CA VAL A 171 -12.57 -17.18 14.26
C VAL A 171 -12.77 -16.32 15.52
N ALA A 172 -11.93 -15.31 15.74
CA ALA A 172 -12.06 -14.39 16.86
C ALA A 172 -13.34 -13.53 16.81
N GLY A 173 -13.73 -13.08 15.62
CA GLY A 173 -14.96 -12.35 15.33
C GLY A 173 -16.20 -13.19 15.57
N ALA A 174 -16.24 -14.43 15.06
CA ALA A 174 -17.34 -15.37 15.32
C ALA A 174 -17.51 -15.66 16.82
N ARG A 175 -16.40 -15.93 17.54
CA ARG A 175 -16.39 -16.09 19.01
C ARG A 175 -16.88 -14.83 19.73
N TYR A 176 -16.51 -13.65 19.25
CA TYR A 176 -16.96 -12.37 19.80
C TYR A 176 -18.47 -12.15 19.63
N VAL A 177 -19.04 -12.40 18.44
CA VAL A 177 -20.49 -12.33 18.17
C VAL A 177 -21.28 -13.34 19.01
N GLN A 178 -20.75 -14.54 19.20
CA GLN A 178 -21.39 -15.53 20.08
C GLN A 178 -21.41 -15.07 21.54
N LEU A 179 -20.29 -14.56 22.07
CA LEU A 179 -20.22 -14.11 23.46
C LEU A 179 -21.07 -12.85 23.71
N SER A 180 -21.17 -11.94 22.72
CA SER A 180 -22.05 -10.78 22.81
C SER A 180 -23.53 -11.19 22.84
N THR A 181 -23.96 -12.10 21.96
CA THR A 181 -25.35 -12.61 21.93
C THR A 181 -25.71 -13.44 23.16
N GLN A 182 -24.78 -14.21 23.71
CA GLN A 182 -25.00 -14.96 24.96
C GLN A 182 -25.21 -14.07 26.20
N MET A 183 -24.67 -12.85 26.23
CA MET A 183 -24.93 -11.91 27.33
C MET A 183 -26.37 -11.37 27.37
N TYR A 184 -27.12 -11.47 26.27
CA TYR A 184 -28.51 -11.00 26.21
C TYR A 184 -29.55 -12.10 26.49
N ASN A 185 -29.19 -13.38 26.29
CA ASN A 185 -30.05 -14.52 26.59
C ASN A 185 -29.79 -15.10 27.99
N TYR A 186 -30.04 -14.29 29.03
CA TYR A 186 -30.19 -14.80 30.41
C TYR A 186 -31.54 -15.51 30.58
N ASN A 187 -31.65 -16.71 30.01
CA ASN A 187 -32.65 -17.68 30.44
C ASN A 187 -32.01 -19.06 30.60
N TYR A 188 -32.28 -19.69 31.75
CA TYR A 188 -31.61 -20.88 32.25
C TYR A 188 -31.79 -22.10 31.34
N HIS A 189 -30.75 -22.52 30.63
CA HIS A 189 -30.49 -23.95 30.36
C HIS A 189 -28.98 -24.23 30.25
N MET A 190 -28.61 -25.48 30.52
CA MET A 190 -27.24 -25.96 30.71
C MET A 190 -26.39 -25.80 29.43
N PRO A 191 -25.10 -25.42 29.52
CA PRO A 191 -24.31 -25.03 28.35
C PRO A 191 -23.85 -26.24 27.52
N MET A 192 -24.70 -26.70 26.60
CA MET A 192 -24.24 -27.43 25.42
C MET A 192 -23.53 -26.41 24.52
N HIS A 193 -22.20 -26.36 24.66
CA HIS A 193 -21.34 -25.28 24.19
C HIS A 193 -21.39 -25.13 22.65
N PRO A 194 -21.94 -24.03 22.09
CA PRO A 194 -22.13 -23.91 20.63
C PRO A 194 -20.83 -23.87 19.81
N PHE A 195 -19.70 -23.69 20.49
CA PHE A 195 -18.36 -23.58 19.93
C PHE A 195 -17.30 -24.23 20.83
N GLY A 196 -17.67 -25.27 21.59
CA GLY A 196 -16.68 -26.10 22.32
C GLY A 196 -15.66 -26.75 21.36
N PHE A 197 -15.99 -26.74 20.07
CA PHE A 197 -15.18 -27.21 18.96
C PHE A 197 -14.47 -26.09 18.16
N ALA A 198 -14.75 -24.79 18.36
CA ALA A 198 -14.13 -23.72 17.55
C ALA A 198 -12.62 -23.58 17.73
N LEU A 199 -12.13 -23.92 18.91
CA LEU A 199 -10.69 -24.01 19.23
C LEU A 199 -10.18 -25.45 19.19
N SER A 200 -11.05 -26.42 18.90
CA SER A 200 -10.65 -27.82 18.70
C SER A 200 -10.04 -27.97 17.31
N GLY A 201 -8.90 -28.64 17.22
CA GLY A 201 -8.09 -28.69 15.98
C GLY A 201 -7.11 -27.52 15.81
N LEU A 202 -7.26 -26.41 16.56
CA LEU A 202 -6.26 -25.35 16.59
C LEU A 202 -5.04 -25.74 17.45
N SER A 203 -3.85 -25.33 17.01
CA SER A 203 -2.64 -25.35 17.83
C SER A 203 -2.75 -24.37 19.01
N ASP A 204 -1.92 -24.56 20.04
CA ASP A 204 -1.95 -23.68 21.22
C ASP A 204 -1.47 -22.25 20.91
N ASP A 205 -0.68 -22.06 19.85
CA ASP A 205 -0.31 -20.71 19.39
C ASP A 205 -1.45 -20.05 18.60
N GLU A 206 -2.17 -20.78 17.75
CA GLU A 206 -3.38 -20.26 17.09
C GLU A 206 -4.47 -19.90 18.11
N LYS A 207 -4.61 -20.65 19.22
CA LYS A 207 -5.52 -20.27 20.32
C LYS A 207 -5.13 -18.95 20.98
N LYS A 208 -3.84 -18.71 21.22
CA LYS A 208 -3.33 -17.43 21.76
C LYS A 208 -3.57 -16.29 20.78
N ASP A 209 -3.33 -16.51 19.49
CA ASP A 209 -3.57 -15.53 18.44
C ASP A 209 -5.08 -15.19 18.32
N VAL A 210 -5.99 -16.17 18.41
CA VAL A 210 -7.45 -15.94 18.49
C VAL A 210 -7.84 -15.15 19.74
N GLU A 211 -7.25 -15.44 20.91
CA GLU A 211 -7.51 -14.67 22.13
C GLU A 211 -6.99 -13.24 22.06
N LEU A 212 -5.80 -13.03 21.49
CA LEU A 212 -5.24 -11.70 21.25
C LEU A 212 -6.13 -10.88 20.31
N ALA A 213 -6.58 -11.47 19.20
CA ALA A 213 -7.53 -10.86 18.29
C ALA A 213 -8.84 -10.51 19.01
N HIS A 214 -9.40 -11.43 19.82
CA HIS A 214 -10.62 -11.17 20.59
C HIS A 214 -10.49 -10.00 21.58
N TYR A 215 -9.32 -9.83 22.23
CA TYR A 215 -9.05 -8.65 23.04
C TYR A 215 -9.05 -7.37 22.19
N LEU A 216 -8.40 -7.36 21.02
CA LEU A 216 -8.36 -6.20 20.14
C LEU A 216 -9.77 -5.75 19.71
N LEU A 217 -10.61 -6.69 19.28
CA LEU A 217 -12.01 -6.42 18.91
C LEU A 217 -12.82 -5.84 20.08
N SER A 218 -12.60 -6.37 21.28
CA SER A 218 -13.23 -5.88 22.51
C SER A 218 -12.76 -4.46 22.88
N VAL A 219 -11.49 -4.12 22.64
CA VAL A 219 -10.98 -2.74 22.80
C VAL A 219 -11.68 -1.81 21.81
N ALA A 220 -11.69 -2.16 20.52
CA ALA A 220 -12.28 -1.33 19.47
C ALA A 220 -13.77 -1.05 19.70
N GLU A 221 -14.54 -2.05 20.14
CA GLU A 221 -15.92 -1.85 20.56
C GLU A 221 -16.03 -0.86 21.74
N LYS A 222 -15.20 -1.01 22.79
CA LYS A 222 -15.27 -0.13 23.96
C LYS A 222 -14.82 1.29 23.61
N VAL A 223 -13.91 1.47 22.66
CA VAL A 223 -13.56 2.77 22.06
C VAL A 223 -14.75 3.36 21.29
N GLY A 224 -15.41 2.58 20.44
CA GLY A 224 -16.59 3.02 19.68
C GLY A 224 -17.76 3.49 20.57
N TYR A 225 -17.93 2.90 21.76
CA TYR A 225 -18.88 3.35 22.79
C TYR A 225 -18.31 4.39 23.77
N GLN A 226 -17.14 4.97 23.51
CA GLN A 226 -16.46 5.97 24.34
C GLN A 226 -16.17 5.51 25.79
N GLN A 227 -16.12 4.19 26.02
CA GLN A 227 -15.84 3.57 27.31
C GLN A 227 -14.32 3.48 27.57
N TYR A 228 -13.62 4.61 27.48
CA TYR A 228 -12.16 4.69 27.40
C TYR A 228 -11.43 4.01 28.57
N ASP A 229 -11.92 4.07 29.81
CA ASP A 229 -11.30 3.39 30.96
C ASP A 229 -11.52 1.86 30.96
N ARG A 230 -12.51 1.35 30.21
CA ARG A 230 -12.68 -0.09 29.93
C ARG A 230 -11.78 -0.52 28.77
N ALA A 231 -11.77 0.27 27.69
CA ALA A 231 -10.88 0.06 26.55
C ALA A 231 -9.41 0.00 26.98
N SER A 232 -8.94 0.97 27.77
CA SER A 232 -7.56 1.06 28.27
C SER A 232 -7.13 -0.18 29.07
N ARG A 233 -8.03 -0.74 29.89
CA ARG A 233 -7.73 -1.96 30.67
C ARG A 233 -7.65 -3.23 29.83
N LEU A 234 -8.42 -3.31 28.75
CA LEU A 234 -8.34 -4.40 27.77
C LEU A 234 -7.10 -4.23 26.87
N LEU A 235 -6.74 -2.99 26.52
CA LEU A 235 -5.58 -2.67 25.69
C LEU A 235 -4.26 -3.11 26.34
N LEU A 236 -4.14 -3.02 27.67
CA LEU A 236 -3.01 -3.60 28.42
C LEU A 236 -2.80 -5.11 28.19
N ARG A 237 -3.83 -5.86 27.79
CA ARG A 237 -3.68 -7.27 27.39
C ARG A 237 -3.13 -7.40 25.97
N CYS A 238 -3.55 -6.54 25.05
CA CYS A 238 -2.99 -6.47 23.70
C CYS A 238 -1.50 -6.08 23.78
N ASP A 239 -1.17 -5.05 24.56
CA ASP A 239 0.20 -4.55 24.74
C ASP A 239 1.16 -5.59 25.36
N TRP A 240 0.65 -6.51 26.19
CA TRP A 240 1.44 -7.57 26.82
C TRP A 240 1.67 -8.79 25.91
N ILE A 241 0.76 -9.06 24.98
CA ILE A 241 0.75 -10.30 24.18
C ILE A 241 1.19 -10.04 22.72
N SER A 242 0.95 -8.85 22.18
CA SER A 242 1.40 -8.45 20.84
C SER A 242 2.90 -8.18 20.80
N SER A 243 3.50 -8.25 19.60
CA SER A 243 4.93 -8.07 19.40
C SER A 243 5.23 -7.74 17.94
N PRO A 244 6.08 -6.75 17.62
CA PRO A 244 6.47 -6.40 16.26
C PRO A 244 7.38 -7.45 15.59
N ARG A 245 7.83 -8.48 16.32
CA ARG A 245 8.57 -9.65 15.79
C ARG A 245 7.82 -10.97 15.98
N GLY A 246 6.56 -10.91 16.41
CA GLY A 246 5.76 -12.09 16.74
C GLY A 246 5.13 -12.77 15.51
N SER A 247 4.08 -13.57 15.77
CA SER A 247 3.18 -14.05 14.73
C SER A 247 2.60 -12.88 13.90
N PRO A 248 2.17 -13.10 12.66
CA PRO A 248 1.48 -12.06 11.88
C PRO A 248 0.31 -11.41 12.62
N VAL A 249 -0.45 -12.19 13.40
CA VAL A 249 -1.54 -11.71 14.26
C VAL A 249 -0.98 -10.81 15.37
N GLN A 250 0.10 -11.20 16.05
CA GLN A 250 0.79 -10.36 17.03
C GLN A 250 1.30 -9.05 16.42
N ARG A 251 1.78 -9.04 15.17
CA ARG A 251 2.30 -7.84 14.48
C ARG A 251 1.18 -6.91 14.03
N VAL A 252 0.09 -7.43 13.45
CA VAL A 252 -1.11 -6.63 13.15
C VAL A 252 -1.67 -6.01 14.44
N VAL A 253 -1.89 -6.83 15.46
CA VAL A 253 -2.51 -6.37 16.72
C VAL A 253 -1.61 -5.33 17.41
N PHE A 254 -0.28 -5.43 17.31
CA PHE A 254 0.64 -4.42 17.81
C PHE A 254 0.33 -3.03 17.21
N HIS A 255 0.30 -2.90 15.88
CA HIS A 255 0.04 -1.60 15.23
C HIS A 255 -1.38 -1.06 15.47
N PHE A 256 -2.40 -1.92 15.46
CA PHE A 256 -3.76 -1.52 15.79
C PHE A 256 -3.92 -1.12 17.27
N ALA A 257 -3.21 -1.77 18.20
CA ALA A 257 -3.17 -1.41 19.61
C ALA A 257 -2.53 -0.04 19.83
N GLU A 258 -1.42 0.28 19.13
CA GLU A 258 -0.83 1.62 19.17
C GLU A 258 -1.80 2.70 18.69
N ALA A 259 -2.47 2.48 17.56
CA ALA A 259 -3.43 3.44 17.01
C ALA A 259 -4.66 3.63 17.90
N LEU A 260 -5.18 2.56 18.52
CA LEU A 260 -6.25 2.66 19.51
C LEU A 260 -5.79 3.40 20.78
N ARG A 261 -4.54 3.22 21.21
CA ARG A 261 -3.96 3.94 22.37
C ARG A 261 -3.95 5.44 22.12
N GLU A 262 -3.47 5.84 20.94
CA GLU A 262 -3.41 7.23 20.51
C GLU A 262 -4.82 7.84 20.42
N ARG A 263 -5.77 7.13 19.80
CA ARG A 263 -7.17 7.55 19.73
C ARG A 263 -7.77 7.82 21.12
N ILE A 264 -7.59 6.88 22.05
CA ILE A 264 -8.06 7.01 23.43
C ILE A 264 -7.48 8.26 24.11
N GLN A 265 -6.18 8.56 23.89
CA GLN A 265 -5.52 9.72 24.47
C GLN A 265 -6.07 11.04 23.90
N ASN A 266 -6.27 11.09 22.58
CA ASN A 266 -6.84 12.22 21.84
C ASN A 266 -8.29 12.51 22.29
N GLU A 267 -9.16 11.49 22.28
CA GLU A 267 -10.58 11.63 22.61
C GLU A 267 -10.84 11.83 24.11
N SER A 268 -9.98 11.30 25.00
CA SER A 268 -10.07 11.54 26.45
C SER A 268 -9.55 12.92 26.88
N GLY A 269 -9.01 13.72 25.96
CA GLY A 269 -8.42 15.04 26.26
C GLY A 269 -7.19 14.99 27.18
N ARG A 270 -6.61 13.80 27.43
CA ARG A 270 -5.46 13.62 28.33
C ARG A 270 -4.14 14.04 27.69
N VAL A 271 -4.08 14.05 26.35
CA VAL A 271 -2.99 14.65 25.57
C VAL A 271 -3.62 15.38 24.38
N ARG A 272 -3.52 16.71 24.33
CA ARG A 272 -3.51 17.39 23.03
C ARG A 272 -2.09 17.23 22.51
N VAL A 273 -1.86 16.27 21.64
CA VAL A 273 -0.64 16.27 20.83
C VAL A 273 -0.75 17.57 20.02
N THR A 274 0.08 18.57 20.37
CA THR A 274 0.31 19.72 19.51
C THR A 274 0.68 19.13 18.17
N GLY A 275 -0.19 19.31 17.17
CA GLY A 275 -0.13 18.53 15.94
C GLY A 275 1.31 18.45 15.48
N PHE A 276 1.86 17.23 15.44
CA PHE A 276 3.08 17.01 14.68
C PHE A 276 2.81 17.65 13.35
N GLU A 277 3.68 18.58 12.95
CA GLU A 277 3.52 19.25 11.68
C GLU A 277 3.25 18.18 10.65
N GLN A 278 2.25 18.42 9.79
CA GLN A 278 2.10 17.66 8.56
C GLN A 278 3.26 18.04 7.62
N ASN A 279 4.48 17.72 8.06
CA ASN A 279 5.32 16.82 7.30
C ASN A 279 4.39 15.74 6.76
N ASN A 280 3.91 15.98 5.54
CA ASN A 280 3.65 14.92 4.60
C ASN A 280 4.93 14.10 4.61
N ALA A 281 4.97 13.05 5.44
CA ALA A 281 6.00 12.04 5.42
C ALA A 281 5.79 11.31 4.09
N HIS A 282 6.28 11.92 3.02
CA HIS A 282 6.25 11.40 1.67
C HIS A 282 6.95 10.05 1.72
N LEU A 283 6.13 9.00 1.76
CA LEU A 283 6.51 7.58 1.75
C LEU A 283 7.58 7.26 2.81
N GLY A 284 7.14 6.83 4.00
CA GLY A 284 7.99 6.42 5.11
C GLY A 284 9.21 5.63 4.64
N SER A 285 10.39 6.24 4.80
CA SER A 285 11.71 5.87 4.23
C SER A 285 11.63 5.19 2.86
N ASN A 286 12.01 5.89 1.78
CA ASN A 286 12.00 5.40 0.38
C ASN A 286 12.46 3.94 0.18
N SER A 287 13.37 3.41 1.02
CA SER A 287 13.77 2.01 1.09
C SER A 287 12.64 1.01 1.42
N ALA A 288 11.78 1.32 2.40
CA ALA A 288 10.67 0.44 2.81
C ALA A 288 9.61 0.31 1.71
N LEU A 289 9.20 1.44 1.12
CA LEU A 289 8.32 1.42 -0.05
C LEU A 289 8.96 0.69 -1.24
N LEU A 290 10.24 0.91 -1.51
CA LEU A 290 10.96 0.19 -2.56
C LEU A 290 10.92 -1.33 -2.32
N LYS A 291 11.08 -1.79 -1.07
CA LYS A 291 10.98 -3.20 -0.72
C LYS A 291 9.55 -3.74 -0.84
N PHE A 292 8.53 -2.97 -0.48
CA PHE A 292 7.12 -3.30 -0.75
C PHE A 292 6.88 -3.55 -2.25
N TYR A 293 7.36 -2.65 -3.12
CA TYR A 293 7.25 -2.79 -4.58
C TYR A 293 8.09 -3.94 -5.16
N GLN A 294 9.23 -4.28 -4.55
CA GLN A 294 10.10 -5.38 -5.00
C GLN A 294 9.59 -6.75 -4.56
N GLN A 295 9.02 -6.87 -3.36
CA GLN A 295 8.76 -8.16 -2.71
C GLN A 295 7.28 -8.58 -2.70
N LEU A 296 6.35 -7.65 -2.96
CA LEU A 296 4.93 -7.97 -3.14
C LEU A 296 4.51 -7.83 -4.61
N PRO A 297 3.63 -8.71 -5.12
CA PRO A 297 3.24 -8.69 -6.53
C PRO A 297 2.31 -7.52 -6.88
N PHE A 298 1.55 -7.00 -5.92
CA PHE A 298 0.38 -6.15 -6.19
C PHE A 298 0.70 -4.86 -6.98
N PRO A 299 1.72 -4.05 -6.62
CA PRO A 299 2.05 -2.85 -7.38
C PRO A 299 2.59 -3.17 -8.77
N GLN A 300 3.34 -4.27 -8.91
CA GLN A 300 3.88 -4.69 -10.21
C GLN A 300 2.75 -5.14 -11.15
N ILE A 301 1.78 -5.91 -10.65
CA ILE A 301 0.62 -6.34 -11.44
C ILE A 301 -0.09 -5.11 -12.02
N ALA A 302 -0.37 -4.11 -11.19
CA ALA A 302 -1.03 -2.89 -11.63
C ALA A 302 -0.21 -2.08 -12.63
N LEU A 303 1.10 -1.93 -12.41
CA LEU A 303 2.01 -1.22 -13.31
C LEU A 303 2.10 -1.90 -14.69
N PHE A 304 2.44 -3.19 -14.75
CA PHE A 304 2.59 -3.91 -16.02
C PHE A 304 1.26 -3.99 -16.80
N THR A 305 0.15 -4.22 -16.12
CA THR A 305 -1.20 -4.28 -16.73
C THR A 305 -1.64 -2.89 -17.21
N GLY A 306 -1.38 -1.84 -16.43
CA GLY A 306 -1.70 -0.46 -16.80
C GLY A 306 -0.88 0.04 -17.99
N ILE A 307 0.43 -0.23 -18.01
CA ILE A 307 1.30 0.10 -19.15
C ILE A 307 0.87 -0.65 -20.41
N GLN A 308 0.49 -1.93 -20.31
CA GLN A 308 -0.05 -2.70 -21.44
C GLN A 308 -1.30 -2.04 -22.04
N ALA A 309 -2.24 -1.60 -21.19
CA ALA A 309 -3.43 -0.88 -21.65
C ALA A 309 -3.10 0.49 -22.30
N ILE A 310 -2.03 1.16 -21.86
CA ILE A 310 -1.53 2.39 -22.51
C ILE A 310 -0.93 2.07 -23.89
N VAL A 311 -0.05 1.07 -23.99
CA VAL A 311 0.58 0.65 -25.25
C VAL A 311 -0.46 0.32 -26.32
N GLU A 312 -1.49 -0.43 -25.95
CA GLU A 312 -2.61 -0.78 -26.84
C GLU A 312 -3.45 0.44 -27.25
N ASN A 313 -3.66 1.39 -26.35
CA ASN A 313 -4.41 2.60 -26.66
C ASN A 313 -3.67 3.52 -27.65
N VAL A 314 -2.34 3.55 -27.60
CA VAL A 314 -1.50 4.41 -28.46
C VAL A 314 -0.90 3.68 -29.68
N GLU A 315 -1.35 2.45 -30.00
CA GLU A 315 -0.79 1.59 -31.07
C GLU A 315 -0.67 2.29 -32.44
N LEU A 316 -1.57 3.23 -32.75
CA LEU A 316 -1.62 3.96 -34.02
C LEU A 316 -1.14 5.42 -33.90
N LYS A 317 -0.67 5.85 -32.72
CA LYS A 317 -0.34 7.25 -32.39
C LYS A 317 1.15 7.50 -32.42
N ARG A 318 1.58 8.65 -32.96
CA ARG A 318 2.99 9.00 -33.20
C ARG A 318 3.52 10.03 -32.20
N LYS A 319 2.66 10.94 -31.73
CA LYS A 319 2.92 11.82 -30.57
C LYS A 319 2.09 11.33 -29.39
N VAL A 320 2.72 11.09 -28.24
CA VAL A 320 2.07 10.60 -27.02
C VAL A 320 2.46 11.48 -25.85
N HIS A 321 1.47 12.06 -25.18
CA HIS A 321 1.66 12.88 -23.99
C HIS A 321 1.11 12.15 -22.77
N LEU A 322 2.01 11.53 -22.00
CA LEU A 322 1.69 10.87 -20.75
C LEU A 322 1.80 11.86 -19.59
N ILE A 323 0.71 12.00 -18.84
CA ILE A 323 0.63 12.82 -17.64
C ILE A 323 0.55 11.89 -16.43
N ASP A 324 1.64 11.82 -15.68
CA ASP A 324 1.77 11.04 -14.45
C ASP A 324 1.53 11.93 -13.23
N ILE A 325 0.47 11.62 -12.50
CA ILE A 325 0.00 12.41 -11.36
C ILE A 325 0.85 12.14 -10.10
N GLU A 326 1.59 11.03 -10.03
CA GLU A 326 2.51 10.74 -8.91
C GLU A 326 3.69 9.84 -9.35
N ILE A 327 4.63 10.41 -10.11
CA ILE A 327 5.69 9.64 -10.81
C ILE A 327 6.62 8.82 -9.91
N ARG A 328 6.78 9.21 -8.64
CA ARG A 328 7.73 8.62 -7.68
C ARG A 328 9.14 8.52 -8.29
N SER A 329 9.62 7.32 -8.63
CA SER A 329 10.93 7.11 -9.27
C SER A 329 10.92 7.08 -10.80
N GLY A 330 9.73 7.10 -11.43
CA GLY A 330 9.51 7.03 -12.87
C GLY A 330 10.00 5.76 -13.59
N VAL A 331 10.70 4.85 -12.90
CA VAL A 331 11.43 3.73 -13.50
C VAL A 331 10.56 2.82 -14.36
N HIS A 332 9.27 2.69 -14.05
CA HIS A 332 8.32 1.88 -14.79
C HIS A 332 8.05 2.43 -16.21
N TRP A 333 8.27 3.71 -16.46
CA TRP A 333 8.17 4.29 -17.79
C TRP A 333 9.26 3.84 -18.76
N SER A 334 10.35 3.23 -18.28
CA SER A 334 11.31 2.56 -19.18
C SER A 334 10.66 1.39 -19.94
N LEU A 335 9.70 0.68 -19.32
CA LEU A 335 8.95 -0.40 -19.94
C LEU A 335 8.05 0.12 -21.07
N LEU A 336 7.41 1.28 -20.85
CA LEU A 336 6.63 1.97 -21.89
C LEU A 336 7.55 2.43 -23.02
N MET A 337 8.69 3.05 -22.71
CA MET A 337 9.67 3.48 -23.71
C MET A 337 10.18 2.33 -24.57
N GLN A 338 10.48 1.17 -23.97
CA GLN A 338 10.87 -0.04 -24.69
C GLN A 338 9.77 -0.51 -25.66
N ALA A 339 8.54 -0.70 -25.17
CA ALA A 339 7.42 -1.13 -26.00
C ALA A 339 7.10 -0.13 -27.14
N LEU A 340 7.30 1.17 -26.91
CA LEU A 340 7.12 2.20 -27.92
C LEU A 340 8.26 2.24 -28.96
N ALA A 341 9.52 2.02 -28.55
CA ALA A 341 10.67 1.99 -29.44
C ALA A 341 10.70 0.78 -30.39
N GLU A 342 10.04 -0.33 -30.02
CA GLU A 342 9.91 -1.53 -30.85
C GLU A 342 8.90 -1.40 -32.02
N ARG A 343 8.11 -0.32 -32.07
CA ARG A 343 7.04 -0.11 -33.07
C ARG A 343 7.60 0.21 -34.46
N ARG A 344 7.18 -0.56 -35.47
CA ARG A 344 7.65 -0.43 -36.88
C ARG A 344 6.73 0.41 -37.75
N ASP A 345 5.42 0.14 -37.72
CA ASP A 345 4.47 0.76 -38.65
C ASP A 345 4.08 2.20 -38.23
N PHE A 346 4.17 2.48 -36.93
CA PHE A 346 3.87 3.78 -36.32
C PHE A 346 4.98 4.16 -35.32
N PRO A 347 6.19 4.51 -35.79
CA PRO A 347 7.26 4.98 -34.91
C PRO A 347 6.85 6.26 -34.17
N ILE A 348 7.33 6.41 -32.92
CA ILE A 348 7.12 7.60 -32.11
C ILE A 348 7.94 8.77 -32.64
N GLU A 349 7.27 9.90 -32.86
CA GLU A 349 7.85 11.20 -33.20
C GLU A 349 8.08 12.06 -31.95
N LEU A 350 7.28 11.86 -30.90
CA LEU A 350 7.47 12.46 -29.58
C LEU A 350 6.80 11.62 -28.49
N LEU A 351 7.56 11.22 -27.47
CA LEU A 351 7.03 10.84 -26.16
C LEU A 351 7.27 11.98 -25.19
N LYS A 352 6.18 12.59 -24.70
CA LYS A 352 6.22 13.64 -23.68
C LYS A 352 5.74 13.05 -22.36
N ILE A 353 6.52 13.17 -21.30
CA ILE A 353 6.09 12.81 -19.94
C ILE A 353 5.99 14.09 -19.11
N THR A 354 4.81 14.36 -18.57
CA THR A 354 4.60 15.41 -17.56
C THR A 354 4.36 14.78 -16.20
N ALA A 355 5.24 15.08 -15.25
CA ALA A 355 5.16 14.58 -13.88
C ALA A 355 4.67 15.68 -12.93
N ILE A 356 3.64 15.39 -12.13
CA ILE A 356 3.17 16.31 -11.09
C ILE A 356 3.94 16.08 -9.78
N GLY A 357 4.41 17.16 -9.19
CA GLY A 357 5.05 17.20 -7.87
C GLY A 357 4.27 18.04 -6.89
N LEU A 358 4.07 17.54 -5.67
CA LEU A 358 3.32 18.22 -4.61
C LEU A 358 4.27 18.71 -3.51
N GLY A 359 4.34 20.02 -3.32
CA GLY A 359 5.22 20.66 -2.32
C GLY A 359 6.66 20.89 -2.79
N SER A 360 7.38 21.75 -2.06
CA SER A 360 8.70 22.26 -2.45
C SER A 360 9.83 21.21 -2.41
N ILE A 361 9.68 20.16 -1.60
CA ILE A 361 10.70 19.12 -1.39
C ILE A 361 10.78 18.16 -2.60
N CYS A 362 9.71 18.04 -3.40
CA CYS A 362 9.65 17.07 -4.49
C CYS A 362 10.44 17.47 -5.76
N ASN A 363 10.80 18.75 -5.94
CA ASN A 363 11.35 19.20 -7.24
C ASN A 363 12.65 18.47 -7.64
N GLU A 364 13.64 18.43 -6.75
CA GLU A 364 14.94 17.83 -7.06
C GLU A 364 14.82 16.32 -7.40
N SER A 365 13.85 15.62 -6.78
CA SER A 365 13.58 14.20 -7.06
C SER A 365 12.93 13.99 -8.43
N ILE A 366 12.00 14.86 -8.81
CA ILE A 366 11.32 14.80 -10.11
C ILE A 366 12.26 15.21 -11.25
N GLU A 367 13.09 16.23 -11.07
CA GLU A 367 14.13 16.60 -12.04
C GLU A 367 15.15 15.47 -12.25
N LYS A 368 15.60 14.80 -11.17
CA LYS A 368 16.48 13.61 -11.26
C LYS A 368 15.80 12.47 -12.00
N THR A 369 14.50 12.25 -11.77
CA THR A 369 13.70 11.25 -12.48
C THR A 369 13.60 11.56 -13.97
N GLY A 370 13.31 12.82 -14.33
CA GLY A 370 13.29 13.28 -15.72
C GLY A 370 14.61 13.09 -16.46
N LYS A 371 15.74 13.43 -15.81
CA LYS A 371 17.10 13.20 -16.36
C LYS A 371 17.38 11.72 -16.59
N ARG A 372 17.01 10.84 -15.66
CA ARG A 372 17.13 9.39 -15.82
C ARG A 372 16.29 8.85 -16.98
N LEU A 373 15.05 9.32 -17.11
CA LEU A 373 14.16 8.93 -18.21
C LEU A 373 14.67 9.43 -19.57
N ALA A 374 15.26 10.62 -19.64
CA ALA A 374 15.89 11.13 -20.86
C ALA A 374 17.06 10.25 -21.32
N ILE A 375 17.93 9.79 -20.41
CA ILE A 375 19.04 8.87 -20.72
C ILE A 375 18.50 7.53 -21.24
N VAL A 376 17.42 7.00 -20.66
CA VAL A 376 16.79 5.76 -21.14
C VAL A 376 16.23 5.97 -22.55
N ALA A 377 15.50 7.07 -22.80
CA ALA A 377 14.95 7.38 -24.12
C ALA A 377 16.06 7.56 -25.18
N GLU A 378 17.15 8.25 -24.84
CA GLU A 378 18.33 8.39 -25.70
C GLU A 378 18.93 7.02 -26.05
N SER A 379 19.10 6.11 -25.08
CA SER A 379 19.61 4.76 -25.33
C SER A 379 18.72 3.91 -26.26
N LEU A 380 17.42 4.24 -26.33
CA LEU A 380 16.43 3.60 -27.19
C LEU A 380 16.22 4.34 -28.53
N ASN A 381 16.94 5.44 -28.78
CA ASN A 381 16.72 6.37 -29.90
C ASN A 381 15.28 6.89 -29.99
N LEU A 382 14.61 7.06 -28.84
CA LEU A 382 13.22 7.48 -28.73
C LEU A 382 13.16 9.02 -28.56
N PRO A 383 12.50 9.76 -29.47
CA PRO A 383 12.29 11.21 -29.29
C PRO A 383 11.49 11.49 -28.01
N PHE A 384 12.06 12.27 -27.11
CA PHE A 384 11.55 12.39 -25.74
C PHE A 384 11.60 13.82 -25.20
N THR A 385 10.60 14.19 -24.41
CA THR A 385 10.57 15.43 -23.62
C THR A 385 10.01 15.14 -22.23
N PHE A 386 10.63 15.72 -21.20
CA PHE A 386 10.15 15.63 -19.83
C PHE A 386 9.79 17.01 -19.28
N LYS A 387 8.67 17.09 -18.57
CA LYS A 387 8.20 18.30 -17.89
C LYS A 387 7.84 18.00 -16.43
N SER A 388 8.31 18.82 -15.52
CA SER A 388 7.82 18.85 -14.13
C SER A 388 6.74 19.93 -13.97
N VAL A 389 5.65 19.59 -13.29
CA VAL A 389 4.60 20.54 -12.86
C VAL A 389 4.58 20.52 -11.34
N LEU A 390 5.06 21.61 -10.73
CA LEU A 390 5.12 21.74 -9.27
C LEU A 390 3.88 22.47 -8.76
N LEU A 391 3.14 21.82 -7.87
CA LEU A 391 1.95 22.36 -7.22
C LEU A 391 2.20 22.47 -5.72
N SER A 392 1.69 23.55 -5.10
CA SER A 392 1.61 23.62 -3.63
C SER A 392 0.52 22.68 -3.10
N ASP A 393 -0.60 22.59 -3.82
CA ASP A 393 -1.73 21.73 -3.51
C ASP A 393 -2.44 21.26 -4.80
N MET A 394 -3.08 20.09 -4.80
CA MET A 394 -3.84 19.59 -5.96
C MET A 394 -5.01 20.49 -6.38
N LYS A 395 -5.51 21.38 -5.51
CA LYS A 395 -6.48 22.42 -5.89
C LYS A 395 -5.92 23.42 -6.91
N ASP A 396 -4.58 23.57 -7.00
CA ASP A 396 -3.91 24.58 -7.80
C ASP A 396 -3.60 24.08 -9.24
N ILE A 397 -4.00 22.86 -9.57
CA ILE A 397 -3.91 22.27 -10.91
C ILE A 397 -4.75 23.07 -11.93
N LYS A 398 -4.20 23.26 -13.14
CA LYS A 398 -4.84 23.99 -14.25
C LYS A 398 -4.39 23.43 -15.60
N GLU A 399 -5.19 23.66 -16.62
CA GLU A 399 -4.95 23.21 -18.01
C GLU A 399 -3.65 23.78 -18.61
N GLU A 400 -3.41 25.08 -18.39
CA GLU A 400 -2.23 25.82 -18.86
C GLU A 400 -0.88 25.21 -18.43
N LEU A 401 -0.86 24.39 -17.36
CA LEU A 401 0.35 23.77 -16.84
C LEU A 401 0.83 22.57 -17.70
N PHE A 402 -0.02 22.00 -18.55
CA PHE A 402 0.31 20.80 -19.31
C PHE A 402 0.89 21.10 -20.70
N GLU A 403 0.62 22.29 -21.26
CA GLU A 403 1.10 22.71 -22.60
C GLU A 403 0.85 21.64 -23.67
N ILE A 404 -0.37 21.09 -23.75
CA ILE A 404 -0.73 20.09 -24.76
C ILE A 404 -0.61 20.71 -26.16
N GLU A 405 0.08 20.01 -27.06
CA GLU A 405 0.27 20.41 -28.46
C GLU A 405 -0.71 19.68 -29.40
N ASP A 406 -0.91 20.25 -30.59
CA ASP A 406 -1.74 19.62 -31.62
C ASP A 406 -1.20 18.23 -32.01
N GLU A 407 -2.14 17.29 -32.15
CA GLU A 407 -1.92 15.87 -32.49
C GLU A 407 -1.30 15.01 -31.36
N GLU A 408 -1.06 15.53 -30.15
CA GLU A 408 -0.65 14.72 -29.00
C GLU A 408 -1.79 13.81 -28.50
N GLU A 409 -1.56 12.49 -28.43
CA GLU A 409 -2.49 11.59 -27.73
C GLU A 409 -2.23 11.67 -26.22
N VAL A 410 -3.14 12.34 -25.50
CA VAL A 410 -3.00 12.56 -24.05
C VAL A 410 -3.48 11.33 -23.27
N ILE A 411 -2.64 10.85 -22.35
CA ILE A 411 -2.85 9.71 -21.46
C ILE A 411 -2.69 10.18 -20.01
N ILE A 412 -3.63 9.86 -19.12
CA ILE A 412 -3.48 10.14 -17.68
C ILE A 412 -3.15 8.86 -16.91
N PHE A 413 -2.13 8.89 -16.06
CA PHE A 413 -1.83 7.81 -15.11
C PHE A 413 -1.95 8.30 -13.67
N ALA A 414 -2.88 7.73 -12.91
CA ALA A 414 -3.23 8.16 -11.54
C ALA A 414 -3.06 7.02 -10.51
N PRO A 415 -1.85 6.81 -9.95
CA PRO A 415 -1.55 5.68 -9.06
C PRO A 415 -1.64 6.04 -7.57
N LEU A 416 -2.71 5.63 -6.90
CA LEU A 416 -2.99 5.77 -5.46
C LEU A 416 -3.20 7.23 -4.98
N VAL A 417 -3.56 8.13 -5.89
CA VAL A 417 -3.62 9.58 -5.65
C VAL A 417 -5.04 10.12 -5.43
N LEU A 418 -6.07 9.52 -6.03
CA LEU A 418 -7.45 10.01 -5.91
C LEU A 418 -7.99 9.81 -4.50
N ARG A 419 -7.62 8.71 -3.83
CA ARG A 419 -7.90 8.45 -2.41
C ARG A 419 -7.54 9.61 -1.49
N THR A 420 -6.46 10.33 -1.77
CA THR A 420 -5.98 11.47 -0.98
C THR A 420 -6.90 12.70 -1.06
N MET A 421 -7.79 12.74 -2.06
CA MET A 421 -8.70 13.85 -2.33
C MET A 421 -10.16 13.55 -1.95
N ILE A 422 -10.49 12.34 -1.46
CA ILE A 422 -11.87 11.96 -1.08
C ILE A 422 -12.44 12.87 0.01
N SER A 423 -11.65 13.21 1.04
CA SER A 423 -12.05 14.15 2.10
C SER A 423 -11.97 15.62 1.68
N ARG A 424 -11.63 15.89 0.41
CA ARG A 424 -11.30 17.21 -0.15
C ARG A 424 -12.07 17.44 -1.47
N PRO A 425 -13.41 17.59 -1.44
CA PRO A 425 -14.25 17.63 -2.65
C PRO A 425 -13.78 18.66 -3.67
N ASN A 426 -13.45 19.88 -3.25
CA ASN A 426 -12.95 20.93 -4.14
C ASN A 426 -11.67 20.53 -4.91
N CYS A 427 -10.81 19.69 -4.33
CA CYS A 427 -9.60 19.22 -5.00
C CYS A 427 -9.91 18.18 -6.06
N ILE A 428 -10.71 17.16 -5.72
CA ILE A 428 -11.06 16.10 -6.69
C ILE A 428 -11.96 16.64 -7.80
N GLU A 429 -12.87 17.57 -7.50
CA GLU A 429 -13.75 18.19 -8.51
C GLU A 429 -12.98 19.12 -9.45
N ASN A 430 -12.03 19.93 -8.95
CA ASN A 430 -11.15 20.73 -9.81
C ASN A 430 -10.22 19.83 -10.66
N PHE A 431 -9.63 18.80 -10.06
CA PHE A 431 -8.82 17.82 -10.77
C PHE A 431 -9.59 17.17 -11.92
N MET A 432 -10.79 16.62 -11.66
CA MET A 432 -11.62 16.00 -12.70
C MET A 432 -12.08 17.00 -13.77
N SER A 433 -12.27 18.29 -13.41
CA SER A 433 -12.61 19.35 -14.37
C SER A 433 -11.43 19.64 -15.31
N VAL A 434 -10.23 19.86 -14.77
CA VAL A 434 -9.02 20.09 -15.56
C VAL A 434 -8.73 18.90 -16.45
N ILE A 435 -8.70 17.68 -15.88
CA ILE A 435 -8.42 16.44 -16.61
C ILE A 435 -9.44 16.20 -17.74
N ARG A 436 -10.72 16.57 -17.57
CA ARG A 436 -11.68 16.53 -18.68
C ARG A 436 -11.28 17.47 -19.81
N ASN A 437 -10.90 18.71 -19.49
CA ASN A 437 -10.62 19.74 -20.50
C ASN A 437 -9.33 19.42 -21.28
N LEU A 438 -8.36 18.72 -20.68
CA LEU A 438 -7.22 18.11 -21.39
C LEU A 438 -7.64 17.08 -22.46
N SER A 439 -8.90 16.65 -22.48
CA SER A 439 -9.48 15.70 -23.44
C SER A 439 -8.69 14.38 -23.63
N PRO A 440 -8.26 13.70 -22.56
CA PRO A 440 -7.42 12.51 -22.65
C PRO A 440 -8.17 11.35 -23.32
N SER A 441 -7.42 10.58 -24.10
CA SER A 441 -7.90 9.38 -24.78
C SER A 441 -8.31 8.30 -23.78
N ILE A 442 -7.48 8.08 -22.75
CA ILE A 442 -7.76 7.28 -21.56
C ILE A 442 -7.14 7.87 -20.28
N MET A 443 -7.73 7.50 -19.15
CA MET A 443 -7.19 7.66 -17.80
C MET A 443 -7.08 6.27 -17.15
N VAL A 444 -5.87 5.88 -16.78
CA VAL A 444 -5.58 4.65 -16.04
C VAL A 444 -5.53 4.99 -14.54
N VAL A 445 -6.37 4.30 -13.76
CA VAL A 445 -6.55 4.52 -12.33
C VAL A 445 -6.15 3.24 -11.59
N PHE A 446 -5.17 3.36 -10.71
CA PHE A 446 -4.77 2.31 -9.77
C PHE A 446 -5.05 2.81 -8.35
N GLU A 447 -5.89 2.13 -7.59
CA GLU A 447 -6.31 2.57 -6.26
C GLU A 447 -6.29 1.44 -5.23
N VAL A 448 -6.46 1.81 -3.95
CA VAL A 448 -6.63 0.84 -2.85
C VAL A 448 -8.08 0.38 -2.79
N GLU A 449 -8.29 -0.94 -2.86
CA GLU A 449 -9.62 -1.55 -2.83
C GLU A 449 -10.04 -1.86 -1.38
N ALA A 450 -10.65 -0.89 -0.69
CA ALA A 450 -11.12 -1.08 0.69
C ALA A 450 -12.20 -0.07 1.11
N ASN A 451 -13.16 -0.49 1.94
CA ASN A 451 -14.26 0.35 2.43
C ASN A 451 -13.90 1.13 3.72
N HIS A 452 -12.86 1.96 3.65
CA HIS A 452 -12.34 2.71 4.81
C HIS A 452 -13.08 4.04 5.08
N ASN A 453 -14.21 4.28 4.41
CA ASN A 453 -14.94 5.55 4.46
C ASN A 453 -16.31 5.48 5.17
N SER A 454 -16.67 4.34 5.79
CA SER A 454 -17.90 4.22 6.58
C SER A 454 -17.97 5.26 7.71
N PRO A 455 -19.14 5.86 8.04
CA PRO A 455 -19.25 6.78 9.17
C PRO A 455 -19.08 6.10 10.53
N SER A 456 -19.35 4.79 10.63
CA SER A 456 -19.18 4.00 11.86
C SER A 456 -17.70 3.69 12.10
N PHE A 457 -17.15 4.15 13.22
CA PHE A 457 -15.77 3.80 13.64
C PHE A 457 -15.56 2.30 13.70
N VAL A 458 -16.50 1.55 14.28
CA VAL A 458 -16.36 0.10 14.46
C VAL A 458 -16.34 -0.60 13.10
N ASN A 459 -17.24 -0.25 12.18
CA ASN A 459 -17.24 -0.87 10.84
C ASN A 459 -15.91 -0.59 10.13
N ARG A 460 -15.44 0.67 10.10
CA ARG A 460 -14.12 1.02 9.53
C ARG A 460 -12.98 0.24 10.17
N PHE A 461 -13.02 0.05 11.48
CA PHE A 461 -11.97 -0.67 12.22
C PHE A 461 -11.95 -2.15 11.82
N ILE A 462 -13.10 -2.80 11.65
CA ILE A 462 -13.18 -4.20 11.22
C ILE A 462 -12.74 -4.37 9.76
N GLU A 463 -13.24 -3.52 8.85
CA GLU A 463 -12.82 -3.46 7.43
C GLU A 463 -11.30 -3.34 7.32
N ALA A 464 -10.73 -2.37 8.04
CA ALA A 464 -9.29 -2.17 8.10
C ALA A 464 -8.55 -3.37 8.65
N LEU A 465 -9.05 -4.00 9.72
CA LEU A 465 -8.39 -5.14 10.33
C LEU A 465 -8.26 -6.30 9.32
N PHE A 466 -9.33 -6.65 8.61
CA PHE A 466 -9.28 -7.69 7.58
C PHE A 466 -8.33 -7.33 6.43
N PHE A 467 -8.45 -6.11 5.90
CA PHE A 467 -7.58 -5.59 4.84
C PHE A 467 -6.09 -5.63 5.21
N TYR A 468 -5.72 -5.17 6.42
CA TYR A 468 -4.33 -5.21 6.88
C TYR A 468 -3.88 -6.62 7.28
N CYS A 469 -4.76 -7.51 7.73
CA CYS A 469 -4.42 -8.93 7.94
C CYS A 469 -3.96 -9.60 6.64
N ALA A 470 -4.62 -9.32 5.51
CA ALA A 470 -4.19 -9.81 4.20
C ALA A 470 -2.79 -9.28 3.81
N TYR A 471 -2.48 -8.00 4.09
CA TYR A 471 -1.13 -7.47 3.91
C TYR A 471 -0.08 -8.16 4.79
N PHE A 472 -0.31 -8.29 6.10
CA PHE A 472 0.66 -8.90 7.01
C PHE A 472 0.87 -10.39 6.71
N ASP A 473 -0.17 -11.10 6.25
CA ASP A 473 -0.04 -12.44 5.68
C ASP A 473 0.82 -12.47 4.40
N SER A 474 0.67 -11.48 3.52
CA SER A 474 1.47 -11.37 2.29
C SER A 474 2.95 -11.10 2.60
N LEU A 475 3.22 -10.22 3.57
CA LEU A 475 4.56 -9.92 4.07
C LEU A 475 5.18 -11.13 4.78
N GLU A 476 4.43 -11.82 5.64
CA GLU A 476 4.84 -13.09 6.25
C GLU A 476 5.16 -14.15 5.19
N THR A 477 4.50 -14.14 4.03
CA THR A 477 4.68 -15.17 3.02
C THR A 477 5.83 -14.84 2.06
N CYS A 478 5.86 -13.64 1.51
CA CYS A 478 6.80 -13.23 0.47
C CYS A 478 8.12 -12.65 1.05
N MET A 479 8.16 -12.13 2.29
CA MET A 479 9.35 -11.48 2.89
C MET A 479 10.01 -12.26 4.05
N LYS A 480 9.83 -13.59 4.14
CA LYS A 480 10.34 -14.43 5.25
C LYS A 480 11.84 -14.29 5.56
N GLN A 481 12.65 -13.95 4.56
CA GLN A 481 14.11 -13.87 4.68
C GLN A 481 14.61 -12.45 5.03
N TYR A 482 13.70 -11.47 5.12
CA TYR A 482 14.02 -10.04 5.21
C TYR A 482 13.35 -9.41 6.43
N ASP A 483 13.67 -9.88 7.65
CA ASP A 483 13.00 -9.44 8.89
C ASP A 483 13.07 -7.92 9.11
N GLU A 484 14.25 -7.32 8.89
CA GLU A 484 14.47 -5.87 9.00
C GLU A 484 13.64 -5.06 8.00
N GLU A 485 13.64 -5.45 6.72
CA GLU A 485 12.89 -4.77 5.66
C GLU A 485 11.38 -4.99 5.80
N ARG A 486 10.97 -6.19 6.26
CA ARG A 486 9.60 -6.51 6.62
C ARG A 486 9.13 -5.59 7.74
N MET A 487 9.85 -5.50 8.86
CA MET A 487 9.48 -4.60 9.96
C MET A 487 9.39 -3.14 9.52
N ARG A 488 10.28 -2.66 8.64
CA ARG A 488 10.17 -1.29 8.08
C ARG A 488 8.92 -1.11 7.20
N THR A 489 8.54 -2.15 6.46
CA THR A 489 7.33 -2.16 5.62
C THR A 489 6.06 -2.25 6.48
N GLU A 490 6.06 -3.08 7.52
CA GLU A 490 4.98 -3.19 8.51
C GLU A 490 4.82 -1.90 9.31
N ALA A 491 5.90 -1.20 9.66
CA ALA A 491 5.85 0.13 10.26
C ALA A 491 5.22 1.19 9.33
N PHE A 492 5.56 1.19 8.04
CA PHE A 492 4.92 2.04 7.03
C PHE A 492 3.42 1.76 6.90
N LEU A 493 3.00 0.48 6.89
CA LEU A 493 1.58 0.12 6.97
C LEU A 493 0.95 0.56 8.31
N GLY A 494 1.71 0.51 9.40
CA GLY A 494 1.34 0.99 10.73
C GLY A 494 1.04 2.48 10.78
N GLU A 495 1.75 3.32 10.01
CA GLU A 495 1.42 4.75 9.84
C GLU A 495 0.04 4.93 9.16
N HIS A 496 -0.28 4.12 8.15
CA HIS A 496 -1.61 4.14 7.54
C HIS A 496 -2.71 3.62 8.48
N ILE A 497 -2.44 2.57 9.28
CA ILE A 497 -3.36 2.09 10.33
C ILE A 497 -3.62 3.21 11.37
N ARG A 498 -2.56 3.91 11.81
CA ARG A 498 -2.66 5.06 12.72
C ARG A 498 -3.56 6.15 12.15
N ASN A 499 -3.30 6.62 10.94
CA ASN A 499 -4.09 7.68 10.28
C ASN A 499 -5.56 7.30 10.05
N LEU A 500 -5.88 6.00 10.02
CA LEU A 500 -7.25 5.52 9.83
C LEU A 500 -8.01 5.33 11.16
N VAL A 501 -7.32 4.87 12.20
CA VAL A 501 -7.91 4.49 13.49
C VAL A 501 -7.85 5.62 14.53
N ALA A 502 -6.73 6.37 14.58
CA ALA A 502 -6.50 7.42 15.56
C ALA A 502 -7.09 8.79 15.16
N GLU A 503 -7.17 9.09 13.85
CA GLU A 503 -7.67 10.37 13.34
C GLU A 503 -9.16 10.30 12.94
N GLU A 504 -9.97 11.21 13.49
CA GLU A 504 -11.38 11.37 13.14
C GLU A 504 -11.62 12.72 12.41
N GLY A 505 -12.56 12.75 11.47
CA GLY A 505 -12.97 13.98 10.79
C GLY A 505 -11.90 14.57 9.85
N ARG A 506 -11.76 15.91 9.84
CA ARG A 506 -10.97 16.66 8.85
C ARG A 506 -9.45 16.41 8.88
N GLY A 507 -8.91 15.76 9.91
CA GLY A 507 -7.51 15.34 9.93
C GLY A 507 -7.23 14.15 9.01
N SER A 508 -8.22 13.27 8.83
CA SER A 508 -8.04 11.98 8.16
C SER A 508 -7.93 12.15 6.63
N THR A 509 -6.70 12.11 6.14
CA THR A 509 -6.32 12.29 4.72
C THR A 509 -6.40 11.01 3.90
N ASN A 510 -6.39 9.84 4.53
CA ASN A 510 -6.22 8.53 3.88
C ASN A 510 -7.52 7.71 3.92
N ARG A 511 -8.56 8.17 3.23
CA ARG A 511 -9.81 7.40 3.05
C ARG A 511 -9.72 6.56 1.77
N ASN A 512 -10.13 5.31 1.85
CA ASN A 512 -10.24 4.40 0.71
C ASN A 512 -11.71 4.10 0.46
N VAL A 513 -12.06 3.82 -0.79
CA VAL A 513 -13.38 3.36 -1.22
C VAL A 513 -13.21 2.27 -2.26
N THR A 514 -14.23 1.42 -2.42
CA THR A 514 -14.23 0.32 -3.40
C THR A 514 -14.38 0.82 -4.84
N MET A 515 -14.06 -0.05 -5.79
CA MET A 515 -14.21 0.15 -7.22
C MET A 515 -15.63 0.57 -7.61
N ASP A 516 -16.66 0.08 -6.90
CA ASP A 516 -18.06 0.45 -7.16
C ASP A 516 -18.35 1.92 -6.82
N VAL A 517 -17.74 2.45 -5.75
CA VAL A 517 -17.83 3.86 -5.38
C VAL A 517 -17.05 4.72 -6.38
N TRP A 518 -15.86 4.27 -6.82
CA TRP A 518 -15.10 4.95 -7.87
C TRP A 518 -15.88 5.01 -9.19
N ARG A 519 -16.49 3.90 -9.61
CA ARG A 519 -17.36 3.83 -10.78
C ARG A 519 -18.54 4.79 -10.67
N ALA A 520 -19.24 4.81 -9.54
CA ALA A 520 -20.32 5.77 -9.30
C ALA A 520 -19.84 7.23 -9.34
N PHE A 521 -18.63 7.51 -8.85
CA PHE A 521 -18.00 8.83 -8.95
C PHE A 521 -17.68 9.22 -10.40
N PHE A 522 -16.99 8.38 -11.16
CA PHE A 522 -16.60 8.65 -12.55
C PHE A 522 -17.81 8.78 -13.50
N LEU A 523 -18.91 8.07 -13.23
CA LEU A 523 -20.18 8.23 -13.95
C LEU A 523 -20.75 9.66 -13.84
N ARG A 524 -20.56 10.37 -12.71
CA ARG A 524 -20.93 11.80 -12.58
C ARG A 524 -20.19 12.67 -13.60
N PHE A 525 -18.98 12.26 -13.97
CA PHE A 525 -18.13 12.91 -14.96
C PHE A 525 -18.32 12.36 -16.39
N LYS A 526 -19.41 11.63 -16.66
CA LYS A 526 -19.70 11.00 -17.96
C LYS A 526 -18.56 10.11 -18.47
N MET A 527 -17.76 9.55 -17.57
CA MET A 527 -16.70 8.64 -17.96
C MET A 527 -17.26 7.23 -18.11
N VAL A 528 -16.71 6.49 -19.08
CA VAL A 528 -17.04 5.09 -19.34
C VAL A 528 -15.83 4.21 -19.04
N GLU A 529 -16.09 3.09 -18.37
CA GLU A 529 -15.08 2.08 -18.04
C GLU A 529 -14.73 1.29 -19.31
N ILE A 530 -13.44 1.17 -19.60
CA ILE A 530 -12.86 0.41 -20.71
C ILE A 530 -12.41 -0.95 -20.18
N GLY A 531 -12.65 -2.01 -20.95
CA GLY A 531 -12.21 -3.36 -20.61
C GLY A 531 -10.72 -3.52 -20.81
N LEU A 532 -10.02 -4.04 -19.79
CA LEU A 532 -8.67 -4.55 -19.96
C LEU A 532 -8.66 -5.70 -20.97
N SER A 533 -7.71 -5.69 -21.90
CA SER A 533 -7.55 -6.72 -22.92
C SER A 533 -7.06 -8.05 -22.35
N GLU A 534 -7.14 -9.12 -23.15
CA GLU A 534 -6.55 -10.41 -22.80
C GLU A 534 -5.02 -10.31 -22.62
N SER A 535 -4.34 -9.47 -23.41
CA SER A 535 -2.92 -9.16 -23.25
C SER A 535 -2.63 -8.47 -21.93
N SER A 536 -3.43 -7.47 -21.54
CA SER A 536 -3.33 -6.80 -20.23
C SER A 536 -3.51 -7.80 -19.07
N LEU A 537 -4.53 -8.65 -19.12
CA LEU A 537 -4.78 -9.69 -18.11
C LEU A 537 -3.70 -10.79 -18.11
N ARG A 538 -3.09 -11.07 -19.26
CA ARG A 538 -1.93 -11.95 -19.36
C ARG A 538 -0.69 -11.34 -18.74
N GLN A 539 -0.48 -10.01 -18.84
CA GLN A 539 0.59 -9.34 -18.09
C GLN A 539 0.39 -9.46 -16.58
N ALA A 540 -0.83 -9.25 -16.07
CA ALA A 540 -1.14 -9.49 -14.66
C ALA A 540 -0.75 -10.91 -14.21
N SER A 541 -1.16 -11.91 -14.98
CA SER A 541 -0.88 -13.34 -14.72
C SER A 541 0.63 -13.65 -14.75
N LEU A 542 1.32 -13.17 -15.79
CA LEU A 542 2.78 -13.31 -15.96
C LEU A 542 3.59 -12.59 -14.87
N VAL A 543 3.02 -11.60 -14.18
CA VAL A 543 3.64 -11.00 -12.99
C VAL A 543 3.42 -11.86 -11.75
N VAL A 544 2.22 -12.42 -11.54
CA VAL A 544 1.93 -13.30 -10.39
C VAL A 544 2.82 -14.56 -10.41
N GLU A 545 3.11 -15.11 -11.59
CA GLU A 545 4.01 -16.26 -11.80
C GLU A 545 5.48 -16.00 -11.39
N ARG A 546 5.89 -14.73 -11.24
CA ARG A 546 7.28 -14.35 -10.89
C ARG A 546 7.58 -14.49 -9.40
N PHE A 547 6.54 -14.48 -8.57
CA PHE A 547 6.67 -14.46 -7.12
C PHE A 547 6.47 -15.87 -6.56
N SER A 548 7.29 -16.27 -5.58
CA SER A 548 7.12 -17.55 -4.86
C SER A 548 5.75 -17.69 -4.17
N CYS A 549 5.01 -16.58 -4.03
CA CYS A 549 3.67 -16.50 -3.48
C CYS A 549 2.52 -16.51 -4.51
N THR A 550 2.75 -16.93 -5.78
CA THR A 550 1.72 -17.10 -6.85
C THR A 550 0.39 -17.66 -6.33
N ASN A 551 0.44 -18.80 -5.62
CA ASN A 551 -0.75 -19.55 -5.15
C ASN A 551 -1.62 -18.82 -4.13
N TYR A 552 -1.21 -17.63 -3.66
CA TYR A 552 -1.95 -16.82 -2.70
C TYR A 552 -2.39 -15.47 -3.27
N CYS A 553 -1.79 -14.98 -4.35
CA CYS A 553 -2.25 -13.75 -4.99
C CYS A 553 -3.48 -14.06 -5.85
N THR A 554 -4.56 -13.32 -5.65
CA THR A 554 -5.79 -13.46 -6.42
C THR A 554 -5.90 -12.35 -7.46
N LEU A 555 -6.32 -12.72 -8.67
CA LEU A 555 -6.69 -11.80 -9.75
C LEU A 555 -8.17 -12.04 -10.03
N ASP A 556 -8.99 -11.01 -9.93
CA ASP A 556 -10.44 -11.11 -10.13
C ASP A 556 -10.97 -9.90 -10.92
N LYS A 557 -12.25 -9.92 -11.32
CA LYS A 557 -12.89 -8.86 -12.10
C LYS A 557 -14.08 -8.25 -11.38
N ASN A 558 -14.03 -6.95 -11.14
CA ASN A 558 -15.22 -6.16 -10.81
C ASN A 558 -15.61 -5.36 -12.07
N GLY A 559 -16.67 -5.75 -12.75
CA GLY A 559 -17.09 -5.12 -14.00
C GLY A 559 -16.05 -5.32 -15.11
N LYS A 560 -15.34 -4.24 -15.48
CA LYS A 560 -14.29 -4.25 -16.51
C LYS A 560 -12.87 -4.04 -15.92
N SER A 561 -12.78 -3.70 -14.65
CA SER A 561 -11.53 -3.51 -13.91
C SER A 561 -10.92 -4.83 -13.44
N LEU A 562 -9.62 -4.82 -13.18
CA LEU A 562 -8.90 -5.88 -12.49
C LEU A 562 -8.86 -5.58 -10.98
N LEU A 563 -9.30 -6.53 -10.16
CA LEU A 563 -9.01 -6.56 -8.73
C LEU A 563 -7.77 -7.44 -8.50
N VAL A 564 -6.90 -6.97 -7.61
CA VAL A 564 -5.70 -7.67 -7.17
C VAL A 564 -5.80 -7.85 -5.66
N GLY A 565 -5.72 -9.10 -5.20
CA GLY A 565 -5.94 -9.46 -3.81
C GLY A 565 -4.98 -10.53 -3.30
N TRP A 566 -5.26 -10.97 -2.08
CA TRP A 566 -4.50 -11.97 -1.37
C TRP A 566 -5.44 -12.93 -0.63
N LYS A 567 -5.38 -14.22 -0.97
CA LYS A 567 -6.23 -15.32 -0.45
C LYS A 567 -7.74 -15.10 -0.61
N GLY A 568 -8.17 -14.20 -1.49
CA GLY A 568 -9.57 -13.82 -1.69
C GLY A 568 -9.81 -12.35 -1.37
N THR A 569 -9.25 -11.86 -0.26
CA THR A 569 -9.35 -10.45 0.17
C THR A 569 -8.78 -9.50 -0.90
N PRO A 570 -9.60 -8.61 -1.51
CA PRO A 570 -9.12 -7.58 -2.42
C PRO A 570 -8.21 -6.57 -1.71
N LEU A 571 -7.16 -6.11 -2.39
CA LEU A 571 -6.22 -5.11 -1.86
C LEU A 571 -6.12 -3.87 -2.75
N HIS A 572 -6.22 -4.07 -4.06
CA HIS A 572 -6.12 -3.00 -5.05
C HIS A 572 -7.05 -3.21 -6.24
N SER A 573 -7.40 -2.11 -6.90
CA SER A 573 -8.12 -2.10 -8.16
C SER A 573 -7.34 -1.34 -9.23
N LEU A 574 -7.36 -1.87 -10.46
CA LEU A 574 -6.84 -1.22 -11.66
C LEU A 574 -7.97 -1.12 -12.69
N SER A 575 -8.26 0.10 -13.12
CA SER A 575 -9.33 0.41 -14.08
C SER A 575 -8.86 1.41 -15.14
N VAL A 576 -9.49 1.37 -16.31
CA VAL A 576 -9.21 2.28 -17.43
C VAL A 576 -10.50 3.00 -17.82
N TRP A 577 -10.41 4.30 -18.00
CA TRP A 577 -11.56 5.19 -18.20
C TRP A 577 -11.38 6.10 -19.40
N LYS A 578 -12.48 6.49 -20.02
CA LYS A 578 -12.51 7.52 -21.08
C LYS A 578 -13.69 8.46 -20.87
N PHE A 579 -13.53 9.75 -21.18
CA PHE A 579 -14.64 10.70 -21.22
C PHE A 579 -15.52 10.48 -22.46
N ASN A 580 -16.84 10.58 -22.27
CA ASN A 580 -17.86 10.47 -23.33
C ASN A 580 -18.56 11.81 -23.61
#